data_AF-A0A396ZTD8-F1
#
_entry.id   AF-A0A396ZTD8-F1
#
_cell.length_a   1.000
_cell.length_b   1.000
_cell.length_c   1.000
_cell.angle_alpha   90.00
_cell.angle_beta   90.00
_cell.angle_gamma   90.00
#
_symmetry.space_group_name_H-M   'P 1'
#
loop_
_entity.id
_entity.type
_entity.pdbx_description
1 polymer ?
#
loop_
_entity_poly.entity_id
_entity_poly.type
_entity_poly.pdbx_seq_one_letter_code
_entity_poly.pdbx_strand_id
1 'polypeptide(L)'
;MHYERAGDQFVGRVVAGLPFNNAKFPVLPPHFKDTNSAALLGAISATFPALADVAHLRGILDHGLASLVHHSNYIIDILPTKHTIFHTAPFRPPLIMVALKAELVSTMPRLQPSGISPYIEVYRLLE
;
A
#
# COMPACT_ATOMS: atom_id res chain seq x y z
N MET A 1 -16.28 25.88 -8.49
CA MET A 1 -15.59 25.65 -7.20
C MET A 1 -15.44 24.15 -6.99
N HIS A 2 -14.23 23.62 -6.86
CA HIS A 2 -13.94 22.21 -6.58
C HIS A 2 -13.08 22.12 -5.30
N TYR A 3 -13.52 22.78 -4.23
CA TYR A 3 -12.76 22.87 -2.97
C TYR A 3 -12.87 21.61 -2.10
N GLU A 4 -13.91 20.78 -2.28
CA GLU A 4 -14.11 19.56 -1.49
C GLU A 4 -12.95 18.58 -1.63
N ARG A 5 -12.50 18.35 -2.87
CA ARG A 5 -11.35 17.47 -3.15
C ARG A 5 -10.07 17.98 -2.50
N ALA A 6 -9.85 19.29 -2.47
CA ALA A 6 -8.66 19.88 -1.83
C ALA A 6 -8.72 19.79 -0.30
N GLY A 7 -9.93 19.91 0.28
CA GLY A 7 -10.17 19.75 1.71
C GLY A 7 -9.88 18.33 2.19
N ASP A 8 -10.47 17.32 1.56
CA ASP A 8 -10.25 15.90 1.89
C ASP A 8 -8.78 15.52 1.81
N GLN A 9 -8.10 16.05 0.79
CA GLN A 9 -6.67 15.85 0.55
C GLN A 9 -5.78 16.48 1.64
N PHE A 10 -6.15 17.66 2.14
CA PHE A 10 -5.47 18.31 3.24
C PHE A 10 -5.68 17.55 4.54
N VAL A 11 -6.94 17.22 4.87
CA VAL A 11 -7.31 16.45 6.07
C VAL A 11 -6.63 15.09 6.07
N GLY A 12 -6.65 14.36 4.95
CA GLY A 12 -5.99 13.07 4.81
C GLY A 12 -4.49 13.12 5.13
N ARG A 13 -3.79 14.19 4.73
CA ARG A 13 -2.38 14.39 5.10
C ARG A 13 -2.18 14.67 6.57
N VAL A 14 -3.02 15.53 7.16
CA VAL A 14 -2.94 15.87 8.58
C VAL A 14 -3.10 14.61 9.41
N VAL A 15 -4.11 13.81 9.11
CA VAL A 15 -4.40 12.56 9.81
C VAL A 15 -3.29 11.52 9.61
N ALA A 16 -2.68 11.49 8.42
CA ALA A 16 -1.54 10.61 8.13
C ALA A 16 -0.19 11.10 8.69
N GLY A 17 -0.13 12.27 9.34
CA GLY A 17 1.11 12.84 9.88
C GLY A 17 2.12 13.27 8.81
N LEU A 18 1.67 13.54 7.59
CA LEU A 18 2.55 13.93 6.48
C LEU A 18 2.84 15.45 6.49
N PRO A 19 4.01 15.90 5.99
CA PRO A 19 4.34 17.32 5.94
C PRO A 19 3.33 18.14 5.14
N PHE A 20 2.71 19.13 5.76
CA PHE A 20 1.62 19.94 5.18
C PHE A 20 2.06 20.77 3.96
N ASN A 21 3.31 21.23 3.95
CA ASN A 21 3.84 22.17 2.96
C ASN A 21 4.70 21.48 1.89
N ASN A 22 4.67 20.15 1.79
CA ASN A 22 5.43 19.41 0.77
C ASN A 22 4.47 18.69 -0.18
N ALA A 23 4.61 18.98 -1.48
CA ALA A 23 3.87 18.33 -2.55
C ALA A 23 4.16 16.83 -2.67
N LYS A 24 5.36 16.41 -2.27
CA LYS A 24 5.84 15.04 -2.49
C LYS A 24 5.40 14.14 -1.35
N PHE A 25 4.84 12.99 -1.69
CA PHE A 25 4.87 11.87 -0.76
C PHE A 25 6.34 11.49 -0.51
N PRO A 26 6.76 11.32 0.75
CA PRO A 26 8.16 11.01 1.05
C PRO A 26 8.57 9.64 0.51
N VAL A 27 7.62 8.70 0.39
CA VAL A 27 7.83 7.33 -0.10
C VAL A 27 6.55 6.84 -0.79
N LEU A 28 6.69 6.03 -1.85
CA LEU A 28 5.56 5.31 -2.45
C LEU A 28 5.01 4.25 -1.47
N PRO A 29 3.70 3.94 -1.50
CA PRO A 29 3.20 2.79 -0.78
C PRO A 29 3.91 1.52 -1.27
N PRO A 30 4.17 0.51 -0.41
CA PRO A 30 4.66 -0.78 -0.85
C PRO A 30 3.80 -1.35 -1.98
N HIS A 31 4.45 -1.85 -3.02
CA HIS A 31 3.78 -2.40 -4.20
C HIS A 31 4.65 -3.45 -4.89
N PHE A 32 4.01 -4.34 -5.65
CA PHE A 32 4.67 -5.40 -6.42
C PHE A 32 5.09 -4.93 -7.82
N LYS A 33 6.14 -5.55 -8.38
CA LYS A 33 6.61 -5.29 -9.77
C LYS A 33 5.53 -5.59 -10.80
N ASP A 34 4.94 -6.77 -10.67
CA ASP A 34 3.94 -7.29 -11.59
C ASP A 34 2.69 -7.71 -10.81
N THR A 35 1.65 -6.88 -10.91
CA THR A 35 0.36 -7.14 -10.28
C THR A 35 -0.39 -8.32 -10.92
N ASN A 36 0.01 -8.76 -12.11
CA ASN A 36 -0.65 -9.84 -12.86
C ASN A 36 0.07 -11.19 -12.76
N SER A 37 1.17 -11.26 -12.00
CA SER A 37 1.89 -12.52 -11.84
C SER A 37 1.02 -13.60 -11.18
N ALA A 38 1.08 -14.82 -11.69
CA ALA A 38 0.32 -15.95 -11.15
C ALA A 38 0.62 -16.23 -9.67
N ALA A 39 1.87 -16.00 -9.25
CA ALA A 39 2.29 -16.14 -7.86
C ALA A 39 1.59 -15.13 -6.95
N LEU A 40 1.50 -13.85 -7.36
CA LEU A 40 0.80 -12.82 -6.60
C LEU A 40 -0.71 -13.08 -6.56
N LEU A 41 -1.30 -13.47 -7.69
CA LEU A 41 -2.71 -13.86 -7.78
C LEU A 41 -3.05 -14.97 -6.79
N GLY A 42 -2.23 -16.02 -6.76
CA GLY A 42 -2.38 -17.11 -5.79
C GLY A 42 -2.21 -16.65 -4.35
N ALA A 43 -1.23 -15.77 -4.07
CA ALA A 43 -1.00 -15.23 -2.74
C ALA A 43 -2.18 -14.37 -2.24
N ILE A 44 -2.79 -13.56 -3.10
CA ILE A 44 -3.98 -12.76 -2.79
C ILE A 44 -5.16 -13.67 -2.48
N SER A 45 -5.41 -14.68 -3.32
CA SER A 45 -6.48 -15.66 -3.09
C SER A 45 -6.30 -16.39 -1.75
N ALA A 46 -5.07 -16.77 -1.42
CA ALA A 46 -4.77 -17.44 -0.16
C ALA A 46 -4.87 -16.50 1.07
N THR A 47 -4.55 -15.21 0.91
CA THR A 47 -4.54 -14.22 2.01
C THR A 47 -5.92 -13.62 2.28
N PHE A 48 -6.69 -13.35 1.22
CA PHE A 48 -7.99 -12.67 1.25
C PHE A 48 -9.07 -13.47 0.50
N PRO A 49 -9.35 -14.73 0.89
CA PRO A 49 -10.16 -15.65 0.08
C PRO A 49 -11.57 -15.14 -0.21
N ALA A 50 -12.20 -14.46 0.74
CA ALA A 50 -13.56 -13.91 0.56
C ALA A 50 -13.62 -12.68 -0.36
N LEU A 51 -12.49 -12.03 -0.63
CA LEU A 51 -12.42 -10.77 -1.38
C LEU A 51 -11.67 -10.91 -2.71
N ALA A 52 -10.97 -12.02 -2.93
CA ALA A 52 -10.08 -12.20 -4.07
C ALA A 52 -10.78 -12.07 -5.43
N ASP A 53 -12.03 -12.51 -5.51
CA ASP A 53 -12.83 -12.45 -6.74
C ASP A 53 -13.57 -11.11 -6.92
N VAL A 54 -13.46 -10.21 -5.95
CA VAL A 54 -14.11 -8.89 -6.00
C VAL A 54 -13.23 -7.93 -6.81
N ALA A 55 -13.48 -7.86 -8.12
CA ALA A 55 -12.63 -7.14 -9.08
C ALA A 55 -12.29 -5.69 -8.67
N HIS A 56 -13.25 -4.94 -8.11
CA HIS A 56 -13.03 -3.54 -7.72
C HIS A 56 -12.18 -3.37 -6.45
N LEU A 57 -11.99 -4.43 -5.65
CA LEU A 57 -11.11 -4.41 -4.49
C LEU A 57 -9.67 -4.79 -4.85
N ARG A 58 -9.39 -5.20 -6.09
CA ARG A 58 -8.10 -5.76 -6.46
C ARG A 58 -6.91 -4.89 -6.08
N GLY A 59 -6.93 -3.61 -6.45
CA GLY A 59 -5.83 -2.70 -6.12
C GLY A 59 -5.64 -2.53 -4.60
N ILE A 60 -6.73 -2.59 -3.81
CA ILE A 60 -6.66 -2.54 -2.35
C ILE A 60 -6.02 -3.81 -1.80
N LEU A 61 -6.36 -4.98 -2.34
CA LEU A 61 -5.78 -6.26 -1.93
C LEU A 61 -4.30 -6.36 -2.29
N ASP A 62 -3.90 -5.87 -3.47
CA ASP A 62 -2.49 -5.80 -3.90
C ASP A 62 -1.67 -4.97 -2.90
N HIS A 63 -2.13 -3.76 -2.56
CA HIS A 63 -1.44 -2.89 -1.61
C HIS A 63 -1.51 -3.41 -0.17
N GLY A 64 -2.62 -4.03 0.22
CA GLY A 64 -2.77 -4.67 1.53
C GLY A 64 -1.76 -5.80 1.73
N LEU A 65 -1.62 -6.69 0.74
CA LEU A 65 -0.62 -7.75 0.77
C LEU A 65 0.80 -7.17 0.74
N ALA A 66 1.07 -6.18 -0.11
CA ALA A 66 2.38 -5.55 -0.19
C ALA A 66 2.80 -4.91 1.14
N SER A 67 1.85 -4.28 1.85
CA SER A 67 2.05 -3.71 3.18
C SER A 67 2.40 -4.79 4.21
N LEU A 68 1.64 -5.89 4.24
CA LEU A 68 1.92 -7.03 5.14
C LEU A 68 3.32 -7.61 4.89
N VAL A 69 3.71 -7.76 3.63
CA VAL A 69 5.02 -8.30 3.24
C VAL A 69 6.14 -7.35 3.64
N HIS A 70 5.99 -6.06 3.36
CA HIS A 70 6.96 -5.02 3.70
C HIS A 70 7.21 -4.93 5.21
N HIS A 71 6.14 -4.98 6.01
CA HIS A 71 6.20 -4.86 7.47
C HIS A 71 6.37 -6.20 8.19
N SER A 72 6.51 -7.32 7.48
CA SER A 72 6.54 -8.67 8.08
C SER A 72 7.58 -8.85 9.18
N ASN A 73 8.80 -8.27 9.05
CA ASN A 73 9.82 -8.37 10.09
C ASN A 73 9.37 -7.70 11.39
N TYR A 74 8.77 -6.52 11.29
CA TYR A 74 8.24 -5.79 12.44
C TYR A 74 7.07 -6.55 13.09
N ILE A 75 6.17 -7.10 12.27
CA ILE A 75 5.04 -7.92 12.73
C ILE A 75 5.54 -9.15 13.50
N ILE A 76 6.57 -9.84 12.99
CA ILE A 76 7.18 -11.01 13.64
C ILE A 76 7.84 -10.64 14.96
N ASP A 77 8.51 -9.50 15.03
CA ASP A 77 9.24 -9.04 16.21
C ASP A 77 8.32 -8.61 17.36
N ILE A 78 7.20 -7.93 17.02
CA ILE A 78 6.37 -7.28 18.04
C ILE A 78 5.15 -8.07 18.49
N LEU A 79 4.65 -8.99 17.66
CA LEU A 79 3.43 -9.72 17.98
C LEU A 79 3.71 -11.03 18.75
N PRO A 80 2.84 -11.41 19.69
CA PRO A 80 2.97 -12.70 20.37
C PRO A 80 2.96 -13.87 19.38
N THR A 81 3.77 -14.90 19.63
CA THR A 81 3.90 -16.07 18.72
C THR A 81 2.59 -16.80 18.42
N LYS A 82 1.56 -16.65 19.27
CA LYS A 82 0.20 -17.21 19.08
C LYS A 82 -0.78 -16.25 18.39
N HIS A 83 -0.30 -15.13 17.87
CA HIS A 83 -1.15 -14.15 17.20
C HIS A 83 -1.76 -14.75 15.92
N THR A 84 -3.05 -14.49 15.70
CA THR A 84 -3.83 -15.08 14.60
C THR A 84 -3.29 -14.75 13.22
N ILE A 85 -2.55 -13.66 13.06
CA ILE A 85 -1.89 -13.30 11.80
C ILE A 85 -0.89 -14.35 11.32
N PHE A 86 -0.22 -15.06 12.24
CA PHE A 86 0.72 -16.12 11.88
C PHE A 86 0.02 -17.39 11.38
N HIS A 87 -1.31 -17.43 11.52
CA HIS A 87 -2.19 -18.40 10.88
C HIS A 87 -2.72 -17.91 9.52
N THR A 88 -2.21 -16.82 8.95
CA THR A 88 -2.59 -16.41 7.59
C THR A 88 -1.57 -16.92 6.57
N ALA A 89 -2.00 -17.06 5.31
CA ALA A 89 -1.19 -17.64 4.23
C ALA A 89 0.24 -17.07 4.11
N PRO A 90 0.48 -15.75 4.16
CA PRO A 90 1.83 -15.23 3.93
C PRO A 90 2.82 -15.61 5.03
N PHE A 91 2.36 -15.89 6.25
CA PHE A 91 3.21 -16.22 7.41
C PHE A 91 3.34 -17.74 7.66
N ARG A 92 2.60 -18.57 6.93
CA ARG A 92 2.66 -20.03 7.07
C ARG A 92 3.68 -20.66 6.11
N PRO A 93 4.19 -21.86 6.42
CA PRO A 93 4.94 -22.68 5.47
C PRO A 93 4.06 -23.19 4.31
N PRO A 94 4.58 -23.28 3.06
CA PRO A 94 5.89 -22.79 2.64
C PRO A 94 5.93 -21.26 2.67
N LEU A 95 7.06 -20.70 3.12
CA LEU A 95 7.22 -19.26 3.39
C LEU A 95 7.20 -18.41 2.11
N ILE A 96 6.02 -18.28 1.50
CA ILE A 96 5.77 -17.45 0.32
C ILE A 96 6.19 -15.99 0.57
N MET A 97 6.24 -15.56 1.83
CA MET A 97 6.80 -14.29 2.27
C MET A 97 8.17 -13.98 1.65
N VAL A 98 9.08 -14.96 1.58
CA VAL A 98 10.43 -14.73 1.05
C VAL A 98 10.37 -14.41 -0.44
N ALA A 99 9.55 -15.15 -1.19
CA ALA A 99 9.33 -14.89 -2.61
C ALA A 99 8.65 -13.52 -2.81
N LEU A 100 7.60 -13.22 -2.04
CA LEU A 100 6.88 -11.94 -2.13
C LEU A 100 7.76 -10.74 -1.80
N LYS A 101 8.68 -10.86 -0.85
CA LYS A 101 9.66 -9.80 -0.53
C LYS A 101 10.53 -9.44 -1.72
N ALA A 102 10.95 -10.42 -2.53
CA ALA A 102 11.78 -10.19 -3.72
C ALA A 102 11.01 -9.45 -4.84
N GLU A 103 9.68 -9.54 -4.82
CA GLU A 103 8.79 -8.90 -5.80
C GLU A 103 8.36 -7.49 -5.40
N LEU A 104 8.68 -7.03 -4.19
CA LEU A 104 8.40 -5.65 -3.77
C LEU A 104 9.32 -4.65 -4.48
N VAL A 105 8.78 -3.46 -4.73
CA VAL A 105 9.51 -2.34 -5.33
C VAL A 105 9.37 -1.11 -4.47
N SER A 106 10.44 -0.34 -4.35
CA SER A 106 10.48 0.97 -3.69
C SER A 106 10.32 2.15 -4.66
N THR A 107 10.55 1.93 -5.96
CA THR A 107 10.50 2.94 -7.02
C THR A 107 10.01 2.34 -8.34
N MET A 108 9.00 2.94 -8.98
CA MET A 108 8.54 2.50 -10.31
C MET A 108 8.46 3.70 -11.27
N PRO A 109 8.87 3.60 -12.54
CA PRO A 109 8.79 4.70 -13.50
C PRO A 109 7.37 5.24 -13.69
N ARG A 110 6.38 4.34 -13.60
CA ARG A 110 4.94 4.61 -13.76
C ARG A 110 4.27 5.14 -12.49
N LEU A 111 4.87 4.89 -11.33
CA LEU A 111 4.43 5.39 -10.03
C LEU A 111 5.47 6.42 -9.59
N GLN A 112 5.32 7.65 -10.08
CA GLN A 112 5.97 8.76 -9.39
C GLN A 112 5.26 8.95 -8.05
N PRO A 113 5.95 9.44 -7.00
CA PRO A 113 5.28 9.99 -5.83
C PRO A 113 4.43 11.17 -6.31
N SER A 114 3.25 10.86 -6.84
CA SER A 114 2.35 11.84 -7.41
C SER A 114 1.77 12.55 -6.21
N GLY A 115 2.23 13.79 -6.05
CA GLY A 115 1.58 14.71 -5.15
C GLY A 115 0.12 14.76 -5.52
N ILE A 116 -0.72 14.37 -4.57
CA ILE A 116 -1.86 15.23 -4.32
C ILE A 116 -1.27 16.65 -4.20
N SER A 117 -1.72 17.60 -5.03
CA SER A 117 -1.12 18.94 -5.05
C SER A 117 -1.18 19.55 -3.65
N PRO A 118 -0.08 20.16 -3.14
CA PRO A 118 -0.14 20.83 -1.86
C PRO A 118 -1.17 21.96 -1.95
N TYR A 119 -1.78 22.29 -0.81
CA TYR A 119 -2.68 23.44 -0.65
C TYR A 119 -2.15 24.72 -1.35
N ILE A 120 -0.83 24.88 -1.42
CA ILE A 120 -0.13 26.01 -2.04
C ILE A 120 -0.14 25.99 -3.58
N GLU A 121 -0.09 24.83 -4.24
CA GLU A 121 -0.09 24.78 -5.72
C GLU A 121 -1.49 24.95 -6.31
N VAL A 122 -2.55 24.53 -5.60
CA VAL A 122 -3.93 24.79 -6.01
C VAL A 122 -4.22 26.30 -6.07
N TYR A 123 -3.59 27.11 -5.22
CA TYR A 123 -3.68 28.57 -5.28
C TYR A 123 -2.84 29.20 -6.40
N ARG A 124 -1.71 28.59 -6.81
CA ARG A 124 -0.96 29.07 -7.99
C ARG A 124 -1.69 28.88 -9.31
N LEU A 125 -2.66 27.96 -9.37
CA LEU A 125 -3.52 27.74 -10.55
C LEU A 125 -4.69 28.74 -10.63
N LEU A 126 -4.80 29.66 -9.67
CA LEU A 126 -5.81 30.72 -9.62
C LEU A 126 -5.25 32.11 -9.97
N GLU A 127 -3.96 32.19 -10.31
CA GLU A 127 -3.31 33.33 -10.99
C GLU A 127 -3.14 33.04 -12.48
#